data_AF-F3C6Z6-F1
#
_entry.id   AF-F3C6Z6-F1
#
_cell.length_a   1.000
_cell.length_b   1.000
_cell.length_c   1.000
_cell.angle_alpha   90.00
_cell.angle_beta   90.00
_cell.angle_gamma   90.00
#
_symmetry.space_group_name_H-M   'P 1'
#
loop_
_entity.id
_entity.type
_entity.pdbx_description
1 polymer ?
#
loop_
_entity_poly.entity_id
_entity_poly.type
_entity_poly.pdbx_seq_one_letter_code
_entity_poly.pdbx_strand_id
1 'polypeptide(L)' 'PELVGEVLSVIKDLAEDGMTMLLVTHEMRFAYEVSDQIVFMNQGRIEEQGPPKTLFEQPKSTR' A
#
# COMPACT_ATOMS: atom_id res chain seq x y z
N PRO A 1 -16.50 -3.96 -6.57
CA PRO A 1 -17.01 -5.34 -6.36
C PRO A 1 -17.38 -5.51 -4.89
N GLU A 2 -18.65 -5.81 -4.58
CA GLU A 2 -19.21 -5.75 -3.20
C GLU A 2 -18.39 -6.52 -2.16
N LEU A 3 -17.72 -7.61 -2.56
CA LEU A 3 -16.88 -8.44 -1.71
C LEU A 3 -15.49 -7.85 -1.35
N VAL A 4 -15.05 -6.77 -2.02
CA VAL A 4 -13.74 -6.17 -1.77
C VAL A 4 -13.71 -5.48 -0.41
N GLY A 5 -14.80 -4.83 0.00
CA GLY A 5 -14.87 -4.10 1.27
C GLY A 5 -14.65 -4.99 2.49
N GLU A 6 -15.24 -6.19 2.49
CA GLU A 6 -15.11 -7.15 3.61
C GLU A 6 -13.66 -7.64 3.76
N VAL A 7 -13.01 -7.96 2.63
CA VAL A 7 -11.60 -8.38 2.64
C VAL A 7 -10.69 -7.25 3.12
N LEU A 8 -10.91 -6.02 2.65
CA LEU A 8 -10.12 -4.86 3.09
C LEU A 8 -10.29 -4.58 4.58
N SER A 9 -11.49 -4.79 5.14
CA SER A 9 -11.73 -4.66 6.58
C SER A 9 -10.90 -5.66 7.38
N VAL A 10 -10.92 -6.95 7.00
CA VAL A 10 -10.13 -7.99 7.68
C VAL A 10 -8.63 -7.67 7.63
N ILE A 11 -8.16 -7.18 6.49
CA ILE A 11 -6.75 -6.80 6.33
C ILE A 11 -6.40 -5.62 7.25
N LYS A 12 -7.30 -4.65 7.40
CA LYS A 12 -7.10 -3.50 8.28
C LYS A 12 -7.04 -3.94 9.75
N ASP A 13 -7.95 -4.81 10.18
CA ASP A 13 -7.97 -5.34 11.55
C ASP A 13 -6.64 -6.06 11.86
N LEU A 14 -6.13 -6.87 10.92
CA LEU A 14 -4.84 -7.56 11.06
C LEU A 14 -3.65 -6.60 11.17
N ALA A 15 -3.70 -5.46 10.47
CA ALA A 15 -2.67 -4.44 10.56
C ALA A 15 -2.74 -3.71 11.91
N GLU A 16 -3.94 -3.41 12.41
CA GLU A 16 -4.16 -2.82 13.74
C GLU A 16 -3.69 -3.74 14.88
N ASP A 17 -3.81 -5.06 14.69
CA ASP A 17 -3.27 -6.08 15.60
C ASP A 17 -1.73 -6.18 15.59
N GLY A 18 -1.04 -5.41 14.75
CA GLY A 18 0.42 -5.33 14.69
C GLY A 18 1.07 -6.47 13.92
N MET A 19 0.32 -7.17 13.06
CA MET A 19 0.89 -8.23 12.22
C MET A 19 1.84 -7.63 11.16
N THR A 20 2.98 -8.28 10.94
CA THR A 20 3.84 -7.94 9.79
C THR A 20 3.19 -8.44 8.51
N MET A 21 2.89 -7.54 7.59
CA MET A 21 2.14 -7.85 6.37
C MET A 21 2.86 -7.31 5.12
N LEU A 22 2.83 -8.09 4.04
CA LEU A 22 3.26 -7.67 2.71
C LEU A 22 2.07 -7.80 1.76
N LEU A 23 1.67 -6.68 1.15
CA LEU A 23 0.51 -6.61 0.28
C LEU A 23 0.91 -6.15 -1.12
N VAL A 24 0.35 -6.82 -2.13
CA VAL A 24 0.42 -6.39 -3.53
C VAL A 24 -0.98 -5.99 -3.95
N THR A 25 -1.19 -4.71 -4.21
CA THR A 25 -2.52 -4.17 -4.52
C THR A 25 -2.45 -3.04 -5.54
N HIS A 26 -3.55 -2.85 -6.26
CA HIS A 26 -3.80 -1.66 -7.08
C HIS A 26 -4.74 -0.65 -6.39
N GLU A 27 -5.23 -0.98 -5.19
CA GLU A 27 -6.09 -0.11 -4.38
C GLU A 27 -5.25 0.90 -3.59
N MET A 28 -4.89 2.00 -4.25
CA MET A 28 -3.94 3.00 -3.70
C MET A 28 -4.43 3.68 -2.42
N ARG A 29 -5.73 4.00 -2.32
CA ARG A 29 -6.30 4.58 -1.09
C ARG A 29 -6.14 3.62 0.09
N PHE A 30 -6.36 2.33 -0.15
CA PHE A 30 -6.20 1.32 0.89
C PHE A 30 -4.74 1.16 1.32
N ALA A 31 -3.82 1.08 0.35
CA ALA A 31 -2.39 1.03 0.63
C ALA A 31 -1.92 2.26 1.43
N TYR A 32 -2.49 3.44 1.14
CA TYR A 32 -2.22 4.66 1.88
C TYR A 32 -2.70 4.61 3.34
N GLU A 33 -3.85 4.01 3.60
CA GLU A 33 -4.47 3.98 4.94
C GLU A 33 -3.81 2.95 5.88
N VAL A 34 -3.30 1.83 5.34
CA VAL A 34 -2.88 0.67 6.16
C VAL A 34 -1.37 0.43 6.19
N SER A 35 -0.60 0.94 5.23
CA SER A 35 0.82 0.58 5.10
C SER A 35 1.74 1.56 5.80
N ASP A 36 2.76 1.07 6.51
CA ASP A 36 3.84 1.92 7.03
C ASP A 36 4.82 2.37 5.94
N GLN A 37 4.99 1.53 4.91
CA GLN A 37 5.89 1.72 3.77
C GLN A 37 5.22 1.23 2.50
N ILE A 38 5.48 1.92 1.39
CA ILE A 38 5.04 1.52 0.07
C ILE A 38 6.27 1.36 -0.82
N VAL A 39 6.24 0.31 -1.65
CA VAL A 39 7.26 0.03 -2.66
C VAL A 39 6.59 0.08 -4.02
N PHE A 40 6.99 1.05 -4.84
CA PHE A 40 6.58 1.14 -6.23
C PHE A 40 7.59 0.39 -7.12
N MET A 41 7.07 -0.60 -7.84
CA MET A 41 7.87 -1.44 -8.73
C MET A 41 7.50 -1.22 -10.19
N ASN A 42 8.50 -1.12 -11.05
CA ASN A 42 8.36 -1.03 -12.50
C ASN A 42 9.46 -1.86 -13.16
N GLN A 43 9.09 -2.65 -14.18
CA GLN A 43 10.04 -3.47 -14.96
C GLN A 43 10.98 -4.34 -14.10
N GLY A 44 10.47 -4.88 -12.98
CA GLY A 44 11.26 -5.72 -12.07
C GLY A 44 12.26 -4.96 -11.21
N ARG A 45 12.17 -3.62 -11.12
CA ARG A 45 12.99 -2.78 -10.25
C ARG A 45 12.12 -2.02 -9.26
N ILE A 46 12.66 -1.74 -8.07
CA ILE A 46 12.07 -0.77 -7.14
C ILE A 46 12.45 0.61 -7.67
N GLU A 47 11.47 1.35 -8.16
CA GLU A 47 11.68 2.73 -8.64
C GLU A 47 11.60 3.70 -7.46
N GLU A 48 10.67 3.46 -6.54
CA GLU A 48 10.45 4.32 -5.38
C GLU A 48 10.03 3.52 -4.17
N GLN A 49 10.49 3.94 -2.99
CA GLN A 49 10.06 3.38 -1.71
C GLN A 49 9.99 4.47 -0.64
N GLY A 50 9.04 4.36 0.28
CA GLY A 50 8.96 5.25 1.42
C GLY A 50 7.59 5.22 2.10
N PRO A 51 7.37 6.11 3.10
CA PRO A 51 6.07 6.28 3.71
C PRO A 51 5.01 6.64 2.65
N PRO A 52 3.75 6.17 2.81
CA PRO A 52 2.69 6.47 1.84
C PRO A 52 2.57 7.95 1.52
N LYS A 53 2.60 8.81 2.54
CA LYS A 53 2.52 10.26 2.39
C LYS A 53 3.55 10.82 1.41
N THR A 54 4.81 10.40 1.53
CA THR A 54 5.88 10.85 0.64
C THR A 54 5.64 10.34 -0.78
N LEU A 55 5.31 9.06 -0.93
CA LEU A 55 5.17 8.42 -2.24
C LEU A 55 3.98 9.00 -3.04
N PHE A 56 2.89 9.36 -2.36
CA PHE A 56 1.68 9.85 -3.02
C PHE A 56 1.62 11.37 -3.15
N GLU A 57 2.09 12.14 -2.15
CA GLU A 57 2.03 13.61 -2.19
C GLU A 57 3.27 14.24 -2.84
N GLN A 58 4.41 13.52 -2.83
CA GLN A 58 5.70 14.00 -3.34
C GLN A 58 6.43 12.90 -4.12
N PRO A 59 5.81 12.33 -5.16
CA PRO A 59 6.44 11.26 -5.94
C PRO A 59 7.75 11.74 -6.56
N LYS A 60 8.81 10.94 -6.37
CA LYS A 60 10.13 11.19 -6.96
C LYS A 60 10.28 10.51 -8.32
N SER A 61 9.51 9.45 -8.55
CA SER A 61 9.41 8.78 -9.84
C SER A 61 8.84 9.72 -10.90
N THR A 62 9.45 9.75 -12.08
CA THR A 62 8.89 10.43 -13.27
C THR A 62 7.88 9.55 -14.04
N ARG A 63 7.64 8.33 -13.57
CA ARG A 63 6.72 7.34 -14.11
C ARG A 63 5.46 7.26 -13.28
#